data_AF-A0A9N9NVU0-F1
#
_entry.id   AF-A0A9N9NVU0-F1
#
_cell.length_a   1.000
_cell.length_b   1.000
_cell.length_c   1.000
_cell.angle_alpha   90.00
_cell.angle_beta   90.00
_cell.angle_gamma   90.00
#
_symmetry.space_group_name_H-M   'P 1'
#
loop_
_entity.id
_entity.type
_entity.pdbx_description
1 polymer ?
#
loop_
_entity_poly.entity_id
_entity_poly.type
_entity_poly.pdbx_seq_one_letter_code
_entity_poly.pdbx_strand_id
1 'polypeptide(L)'
;IFYVRLTLKKVPETPAQKVHRYSLTGQYLTQKYFGISQYVQDANQIFLPDRYGRVKHGVPLTNFMNAQYYGEILLGTPPQTFSVVFDTGSSNLWVPSTHCTSIACFLHRRYDSGQSTTYKSNGTEFEIHYGTGSLEGIISNDVLQVGDISVEGQDFGESVKEPGFTFAFGRFDGIFGLGKFTYINSYVYESGELVFGGTDESHFTGDIHWAPVKRKGYWEVDLEKIVFDGEEVEIEGTGAAIDTGSSLLAIPTTLADLINKQIGAKKNFAGQYVIECDKIPSLPVFSLQFGGKLFNLTGSEYILK
;
A
#
# COMPACT_ATOMS: atom_id res chain seq x y z
N ILE A 1 -9.03 -13.70 14.78
CA ILE A 1 -8.07 -12.75 14.18
C ILE A 1 -8.33 -11.41 14.84
N PHE A 2 -7.40 -10.92 15.67
CA PHE A 2 -7.51 -9.62 16.34
C PHE A 2 -6.28 -8.77 16.00
N TYR A 3 -6.45 -7.45 16.09
CA TYR A 3 -5.70 -6.48 15.31
C TYR A 3 -4.86 -5.57 16.20
N VAL A 4 -3.57 -5.39 15.87
CA VAL A 4 -2.64 -4.41 16.47
C VAL A 4 -2.11 -3.52 15.34
N ARG A 5 -1.91 -2.21 15.55
CA ARG A 5 -1.79 -1.24 14.45
C ARG A 5 -0.46 -0.52 14.43
N LEU A 6 0.31 -0.70 13.35
CA LEU A 6 1.63 -0.10 13.18
C LEU A 6 1.52 1.30 12.58
N THR A 7 2.29 2.24 13.12
CA THR A 7 2.45 3.58 12.55
C THR A 7 3.82 3.72 11.89
N LEU A 8 3.84 3.97 10.57
CA LEU A 8 5.06 4.35 9.86
C LEU A 8 5.61 5.67 10.43
N LYS A 9 6.94 5.72 10.57
CA LYS A 9 7.66 6.81 11.24
C LYS A 9 7.51 8.12 10.45
N LYS A 10 6.75 9.07 10.99
CA LYS A 10 6.54 10.38 10.35
C LYS A 10 7.82 11.21 10.41
N VAL A 11 8.32 11.63 9.24
CA VAL A 11 9.35 12.68 9.16
C VAL A 11 8.69 14.01 9.55
N PRO A 12 9.24 14.77 10.51
CA PRO A 12 8.64 16.03 10.95
C PRO A 12 8.75 17.12 9.89
N GLU A 13 7.62 17.77 9.59
CA GLU A 13 7.52 18.82 8.57
C GLU A 13 7.91 20.20 9.14
N THR A 14 8.77 20.92 8.41
CA THR A 14 9.07 22.32 8.68
C THR A 14 7.94 23.26 8.23
N PRO A 15 7.85 24.49 8.78
CA PRO A 15 6.90 25.50 8.28
C PRO A 15 7.06 25.80 6.78
N ALA A 16 8.28 25.69 6.24
CA ALA A 16 8.54 25.86 4.82
C ALA A 16 7.92 24.72 3.98
N GLN A 17 8.06 23.46 4.40
CA GLN A 17 7.39 22.31 3.77
C GLN A 17 5.87 22.47 3.82
N LYS A 18 5.31 22.94 4.95
CA LYS A 18 3.87 23.20 5.08
C LYS A 18 3.35 24.27 4.10
N VAL A 19 4.12 25.35 3.89
CA VAL A 19 3.79 26.38 2.88
C VAL A 19 3.97 25.84 1.45
N HIS A 20 5.01 25.03 1.21
CA HIS A 20 5.22 24.38 -0.08
C HIS A 20 4.05 23.45 -0.44
N ARG A 21 3.53 22.66 0.50
CA ARG A 21 2.32 21.83 0.33
C ARG A 21 1.11 22.64 -0.11
N TYR A 22 0.82 23.78 0.53
CA TYR A 22 -0.29 24.64 0.12
C TYR A 22 -0.08 25.22 -1.30
N SER A 23 1.16 25.52 -1.69
CA SER A 23 1.51 25.94 -3.05
C SER A 23 1.31 24.82 -4.08
N LEU A 24 1.70 23.58 -3.75
CA LEU A 24 1.52 22.40 -4.59
C LEU A 24 0.05 22.04 -4.77
N THR A 25 -0.77 22.15 -3.72
CA THR A 25 -2.24 22.03 -3.84
C THR A 25 -2.80 23.09 -4.80
N GLY A 26 -2.27 24.31 -4.75
CA GLY A 26 -2.62 25.37 -5.72
C GLY A 26 -2.25 24.99 -7.16
N GLN A 27 -1.05 24.49 -7.39
CA GLN A 27 -0.58 24.06 -8.72
C GLN A 27 -1.34 22.83 -9.25
N TYR A 28 -1.61 21.83 -8.41
CA TYR A 28 -2.43 20.66 -8.74
C TYR A 28 -3.85 21.07 -9.15
N LEU A 29 -4.48 21.98 -8.41
CA LEU A 29 -5.79 22.54 -8.78
C LEU A 29 -5.71 23.32 -10.10
N THR A 30 -4.64 24.10 -10.33
CA THR A 30 -4.45 24.79 -11.61
C THR A 30 -4.29 23.80 -12.78
N GLN A 31 -3.52 22.72 -12.61
CA GLN A 31 -3.33 21.71 -13.65
C GLN A 31 -4.65 20.95 -13.93
N LYS A 32 -5.40 20.64 -12.88
CA LYS A 32 -6.72 19.95 -12.92
C LYS A 32 -7.83 20.79 -13.58
N TYR A 33 -7.80 22.11 -13.48
CA TYR A 33 -8.83 23.00 -14.03
C TYR A 33 -8.43 23.78 -15.28
N PHE A 34 -7.14 23.85 -15.64
CA PHE A 34 -6.66 24.66 -16.78
C PHE A 34 -5.79 23.90 -17.81
N GLY A 35 -5.54 22.59 -17.63
CA GLY A 35 -5.24 21.67 -18.74
C GLY A 35 -4.04 22.00 -19.64
N ILE A 36 -2.85 22.23 -19.07
CA ILE A 36 -1.63 22.47 -19.84
C ILE A 36 -0.84 21.16 -20.00
N SER A 37 -0.77 20.65 -21.23
CA SER A 37 0.05 19.49 -21.61
C SER A 37 1.38 19.95 -22.21
N GLN A 38 2.47 19.27 -21.84
CA GLN A 38 3.72 19.29 -22.61
C GLN A 38 4.23 17.87 -22.84
N TYR A 39 4.71 17.66 -24.06
CA TYR A 39 5.02 16.39 -24.70
C TYR A 39 6.54 16.21 -24.75
N VAL A 40 7.09 15.06 -24.35
CA VAL A 40 8.52 14.76 -24.51
C VAL A 40 8.73 13.30 -24.91
N GLN A 41 9.50 13.11 -25.97
CA GLN A 41 10.11 11.82 -26.35
C GLN A 41 11.45 11.65 -25.62
N ASP A 42 11.79 10.43 -25.20
CA ASP A 42 13.06 9.78 -25.57
C ASP A 42 13.28 8.49 -24.75
N ALA A 43 13.03 7.34 -25.39
CA ALA A 43 13.42 6.04 -24.85
C ALA A 43 14.82 5.69 -25.33
N ASN A 44 15.86 5.93 -24.50
CA ASN A 44 17.16 5.22 -24.59
C ASN A 44 18.18 5.45 -23.44
N GLN A 45 17.79 6.01 -22.28
CA GLN A 45 18.65 6.05 -21.08
C GLN A 45 17.84 5.75 -19.80
N ILE A 46 17.59 4.47 -19.53
CA ILE A 46 16.60 4.00 -18.55
C ILE A 46 17.22 3.64 -17.18
N PHE A 47 18.54 3.43 -17.08
CA PHE A 47 19.18 2.84 -15.87
C PHE A 47 20.45 3.56 -15.36
N LEU A 48 20.54 4.89 -15.50
CA LEU A 48 21.64 5.68 -14.92
C LEU A 48 21.08 6.66 -13.87
N PRO A 49 21.75 6.82 -12.71
CA PRO A 49 21.39 7.85 -11.73
C PRO A 49 21.56 9.25 -12.35
N ASP A 50 20.80 10.23 -11.85
CA ASP A 50 20.99 11.60 -12.31
C ASP A 50 22.37 12.15 -11.93
N ARG A 51 22.74 13.29 -12.52
CA ARG A 51 23.97 14.05 -12.23
C ARG A 51 24.11 14.54 -10.78
N TYR A 52 23.17 14.21 -9.90
CA TYR A 52 23.17 14.47 -8.46
C TYR A 52 23.06 13.17 -7.62
N GLY A 53 23.11 11.99 -8.25
CA GLY A 53 23.04 10.69 -7.58
C GLY A 53 21.62 10.24 -7.22
N ARG A 54 20.57 10.92 -7.69
CA ARG A 54 19.17 10.63 -7.29
C ARG A 54 18.54 9.53 -8.15
N VAL A 55 17.71 8.71 -7.51
CA VAL A 55 16.87 7.70 -8.16
C VAL A 55 15.70 8.41 -8.85
N LYS A 56 15.40 7.99 -10.09
CA LYS A 56 14.50 8.73 -10.99
C LYS A 56 13.01 8.45 -10.76
N HIS A 57 12.62 7.67 -9.73
CA HIS A 57 11.29 7.04 -9.73
C HIS A 57 10.76 6.58 -8.33
N GLY A 58 9.84 7.30 -7.66
CA GLY A 58 9.00 6.70 -6.59
C GLY A 58 7.59 7.30 -6.40
N VAL A 59 6.51 6.49 -6.36
CA VAL A 59 5.08 6.93 -6.36
C VAL A 59 4.70 7.74 -5.12
N PRO A 60 3.85 8.81 -5.21
CA PRO A 60 3.29 9.46 -4.03
C PRO A 60 2.13 8.62 -3.47
N LEU A 61 2.23 8.19 -2.21
CA LEU A 61 1.10 7.60 -1.51
C LEU A 61 0.42 8.66 -0.67
N THR A 62 -0.90 8.77 -0.78
CA THR A 62 -1.77 9.53 0.12
C THR A 62 -2.06 8.68 1.35
N ASN A 63 -1.68 9.17 2.54
CA ASN A 63 -1.98 8.56 3.82
C ASN A 63 -3.35 9.01 4.35
N PHE A 64 -4.34 8.11 4.37
CA PHE A 64 -5.60 8.34 5.07
C PHE A 64 -5.57 7.72 6.48
N MET A 65 -5.48 8.59 7.50
CA MET A 65 -5.57 8.25 8.93
C MET A 65 -4.54 7.21 9.46
N ASN A 66 -3.42 6.96 8.78
CA ASN A 66 -2.53 5.81 8.96
C ASN A 66 -3.24 4.44 8.77
N ALA A 67 -4.31 4.40 7.97
CA ALA A 67 -5.20 3.22 7.77
C ALA A 67 -5.27 2.75 6.31
N GLN A 68 -4.92 3.62 5.36
CA GLN A 68 -4.90 3.34 3.93
C GLN A 68 -3.78 4.20 3.33
N TYR A 69 -2.94 3.58 2.50
CA TYR A 69 -1.93 4.25 1.69
C TYR A 69 -2.22 3.92 0.23
N TYR A 70 -2.53 4.93 -0.58
CA TYR A 70 -2.91 4.76 -1.98
C TYR A 70 -2.30 5.85 -2.85
N GLY A 71 -1.89 5.51 -4.07
CA GLY A 71 -1.42 6.47 -5.07
C GLY A 71 -2.32 6.46 -6.30
N GLU A 72 -2.06 7.36 -7.26
CA GLU A 72 -2.80 7.37 -8.53
C GLU A 72 -2.08 6.57 -9.62
N ILE A 73 -2.86 5.86 -10.42
CA ILE A 73 -2.48 5.23 -11.69
C ILE A 73 -3.41 5.73 -12.80
N LEU A 74 -3.04 5.50 -14.06
CA LEU A 74 -3.91 5.75 -15.19
C LEU A 74 -4.01 4.51 -16.08
N LEU A 75 -5.19 4.29 -16.67
CA LEU A 75 -5.46 3.20 -17.60
C LEU A 75 -6.05 3.76 -18.91
N GLY A 76 -5.54 3.27 -20.04
CA GLY A 76 -6.08 3.53 -21.37
C GLY A 76 -5.68 4.84 -22.05
N THR A 77 -6.27 5.06 -23.23
CA THR A 77 -5.95 6.19 -24.12
C THR A 77 -7.23 6.79 -24.73
N PRO A 78 -7.69 7.99 -24.32
CA PRO A 78 -7.08 8.89 -23.33
C PRO A 78 -7.04 8.28 -21.91
N PRO A 79 -6.05 8.67 -21.07
CA PRO A 79 -5.89 8.07 -19.75
C PRO A 79 -7.04 8.34 -18.78
N GLN A 80 -7.54 7.27 -18.16
CA GLN A 80 -8.54 7.29 -17.09
C GLN A 80 -7.83 7.09 -15.74
N THR A 81 -7.97 8.02 -14.79
CA THR A 81 -7.21 8.00 -13.52
C THR A 81 -7.93 7.22 -12.42
N PHE A 82 -7.19 6.40 -11.65
CA PHE A 82 -7.69 5.62 -10.51
C PHE A 82 -6.76 5.75 -9.30
N SER A 83 -7.32 5.71 -8.10
CA SER A 83 -6.57 5.63 -6.83
C SER A 83 -6.48 4.17 -6.44
N VAL A 84 -5.28 3.66 -6.18
CA VAL A 84 -5.08 2.25 -5.84
C VAL A 84 -4.21 2.06 -4.62
N VAL A 85 -4.54 1.07 -3.80
CA VAL A 85 -3.65 0.58 -2.74
C VAL A 85 -2.56 -0.27 -3.39
N PHE A 86 -1.30 0.10 -3.17
CA PHE A 86 -0.15 -0.70 -3.57
C PHE A 86 0.10 -1.78 -2.51
N ASP A 87 -0.19 -3.03 -2.85
CA ASP A 87 -0.46 -4.11 -1.90
C ASP A 87 0.51 -5.29 -2.09
N THR A 88 1.58 -5.38 -1.29
CA THR A 88 2.51 -6.53 -1.32
C THR A 88 1.90 -7.84 -0.81
N GLY A 89 0.68 -7.79 -0.26
CA GLY A 89 -0.13 -8.94 0.16
C GLY A 89 -0.96 -9.60 -0.96
N SER A 90 -1.14 -8.96 -2.12
CA SER A 90 -1.82 -9.57 -3.29
C SER A 90 -1.03 -9.37 -4.59
N SER A 91 -1.44 -9.97 -5.70
CA SER A 91 -0.65 -9.98 -6.97
C SER A 91 -1.45 -9.59 -8.20
N ASN A 92 -2.62 -8.99 -8.02
CA ASN A 92 -3.51 -8.59 -9.11
C ASN A 92 -3.70 -7.07 -9.08
N LEU A 93 -3.62 -6.44 -10.25
CA LEU A 93 -4.18 -5.10 -10.45
C LEU A 93 -5.66 -5.25 -10.81
N TRP A 94 -6.54 -4.53 -10.13
CA TRP A 94 -7.94 -4.38 -10.53
C TRP A 94 -8.50 -2.99 -10.21
N VAL A 95 -9.47 -2.57 -11.01
CA VAL A 95 -10.26 -1.33 -10.83
C VAL A 95 -11.74 -1.59 -11.13
N PRO A 96 -12.69 -0.74 -10.66
CA PRO A 96 -14.10 -0.92 -10.93
C PRO A 96 -14.43 -0.69 -12.42
N SER A 97 -15.28 -1.51 -13.03
CA SER A 97 -15.77 -1.28 -14.41
C SER A 97 -16.99 -0.37 -14.46
N THR A 98 -17.25 0.31 -15.59
CA THR A 98 -18.57 0.91 -15.87
C THR A 98 -19.68 -0.13 -15.90
N HIS A 99 -19.35 -1.39 -16.20
CA HIS A 99 -20.26 -2.53 -16.13
C HIS A 99 -20.57 -3.00 -14.69
N CYS A 100 -19.86 -2.50 -13.68
CA CYS A 100 -20.13 -2.88 -12.29
C CYS A 100 -21.45 -2.34 -11.77
N THR A 101 -22.25 -3.20 -11.14
CA THR A 101 -23.58 -2.86 -10.57
C THR A 101 -23.60 -2.77 -9.04
N SER A 102 -22.46 -2.97 -8.37
CA SER A 102 -22.36 -2.85 -6.90
C SER A 102 -22.37 -1.41 -6.42
N ILE A 103 -22.90 -1.18 -5.21
CA ILE A 103 -22.91 0.13 -4.54
C ILE A 103 -21.49 0.71 -4.41
N ALA A 104 -20.50 -0.13 -4.10
CA ALA A 104 -19.09 0.28 -4.01
C ALA A 104 -18.60 0.95 -5.31
N CYS A 105 -18.83 0.33 -6.46
CA CYS A 105 -18.46 0.85 -7.77
C CYS A 105 -19.14 2.18 -8.13
N PHE A 106 -20.37 2.44 -7.65
CA PHE A 106 -21.04 3.74 -7.88
C PHE A 106 -20.46 4.89 -7.05
N LEU A 107 -19.73 4.59 -5.97
CA LEU A 107 -19.07 5.58 -5.12
C LEU A 107 -17.62 5.89 -5.56
N HIS A 108 -17.09 5.13 -6.51
CA HIS A 108 -15.70 5.18 -6.99
C HIS A 108 -15.63 5.50 -8.48
N ARG A 109 -14.42 5.81 -8.96
CA ARG A 109 -14.14 5.92 -10.39
C ARG A 109 -14.26 4.55 -11.04
N ARG A 110 -14.80 4.53 -12.27
CA ARG A 110 -15.06 3.32 -13.04
C ARG A 110 -14.39 3.42 -14.40
N TYR A 111 -13.68 2.38 -14.79
CA TYR A 111 -13.01 2.23 -16.07
C TYR A 111 -14.04 1.91 -17.17
N ASP A 112 -13.96 2.68 -18.25
CA ASP A 112 -14.78 2.55 -19.44
C ASP A 112 -13.90 2.07 -20.61
N SER A 113 -13.95 0.78 -20.89
CA SER A 113 -13.22 0.18 -22.02
C SER A 113 -13.63 0.79 -23.36
N GLY A 114 -14.88 1.27 -23.50
CA GLY A 114 -15.38 1.93 -24.70
C GLY A 114 -14.80 3.32 -24.95
N GLN A 115 -14.18 3.94 -23.95
CA GLN A 115 -13.49 5.23 -24.06
C GLN A 115 -11.99 5.08 -24.37
N SER A 116 -11.43 3.87 -24.30
CA SER A 116 -10.00 3.65 -24.54
C SER A 116 -9.72 3.12 -25.95
N THR A 117 -8.88 3.84 -26.69
CA THR A 117 -8.40 3.46 -28.02
C THR A 117 -7.28 2.42 -28.00
N THR A 118 -6.66 2.18 -26.85
CA THR A 118 -5.60 1.17 -26.66
C THR A 118 -6.09 -0.13 -26.01
N TYR A 119 -7.35 -0.15 -25.55
CA TYR A 119 -8.00 -1.32 -24.97
C TYR A 119 -8.00 -2.53 -25.92
N LYS A 120 -7.74 -3.70 -25.34
CA LYS A 120 -7.93 -5.01 -25.97
C LYS A 120 -8.73 -5.89 -25.02
N SER A 121 -9.77 -6.52 -25.55
CA SER A 121 -10.56 -7.47 -24.78
C SER A 121 -9.75 -8.75 -24.52
N ASN A 122 -9.85 -9.24 -23.28
CA ASN A 122 -9.41 -10.58 -22.88
C ASN A 122 -10.64 -11.38 -22.44
N GLY A 123 -11.44 -10.85 -21.51
CA GLY A 123 -12.76 -11.37 -21.15
C GLY A 123 -12.75 -12.62 -20.28
N THR A 124 -11.57 -13.09 -19.85
CA THR A 124 -11.44 -14.18 -18.87
C THR A 124 -12.08 -13.75 -17.54
N GLU A 125 -13.08 -14.48 -17.06
CA GLU A 125 -13.69 -14.22 -15.75
C GLU A 125 -12.70 -14.51 -14.61
N PHE A 126 -12.76 -13.71 -13.54
CA PHE A 126 -11.95 -13.91 -12.34
C PHE A 126 -12.72 -13.55 -11.06
N GLU A 127 -12.32 -14.17 -9.95
CA GLU A 127 -12.85 -13.90 -8.62
C GLU A 127 -11.68 -13.80 -7.63
N ILE A 128 -11.72 -12.83 -6.70
CA ILE A 128 -10.73 -12.67 -5.63
C ILE A 128 -11.44 -12.62 -4.29
N HIS A 129 -10.97 -13.42 -3.32
CA HIS A 129 -11.38 -13.35 -1.93
C HIS A 129 -10.23 -12.82 -1.06
N TYR A 130 -10.36 -11.58 -0.60
CA TYR A 130 -9.53 -11.00 0.46
C TYR A 130 -10.08 -11.41 1.84
N GLY A 131 -9.28 -11.27 2.89
CA GLY A 131 -9.70 -11.60 4.27
C GLY A 131 -10.88 -10.77 4.81
N THR A 132 -11.23 -9.65 4.15
CA THR A 132 -12.30 -8.73 4.55
C THR A 132 -13.34 -8.45 3.46
N GLY A 133 -13.22 -9.00 2.25
CA GLY A 133 -14.12 -8.73 1.13
C GLY A 133 -13.79 -9.56 -0.10
N SER A 134 -14.67 -9.58 -1.11
CA SER A 134 -14.42 -10.27 -2.37
C SER A 134 -14.92 -9.46 -3.56
N LEU A 135 -14.49 -9.82 -4.77
CA LEU A 135 -14.98 -9.25 -6.01
C LEU A 135 -14.97 -10.26 -7.15
N GLU A 136 -15.91 -10.09 -8.07
CA GLU A 136 -16.03 -10.81 -9.34
C GLU A 136 -15.75 -9.81 -10.48
N GLY A 137 -15.08 -10.24 -11.55
CA GLY A 137 -14.69 -9.37 -12.66
C GLY A 137 -14.29 -10.10 -13.94
N ILE A 138 -13.85 -9.33 -14.93
CA ILE A 138 -13.23 -9.83 -16.18
C ILE A 138 -11.81 -9.29 -16.32
N ILE A 139 -10.91 -10.07 -16.91
CA ILE A 139 -9.59 -9.59 -17.30
C ILE A 139 -9.70 -8.77 -18.58
N SER A 140 -9.01 -7.64 -18.60
CA SER A 140 -8.90 -6.69 -19.70
C SER A 140 -7.45 -6.29 -19.89
N ASN A 141 -7.08 -5.84 -21.09
CA ASN A 141 -5.71 -5.48 -21.45
C ASN A 141 -5.67 -4.03 -21.95
N ASP A 142 -4.80 -3.19 -21.39
CA ASP A 142 -4.63 -1.82 -21.85
C ASP A 142 -3.24 -1.25 -21.48
N VAL A 143 -2.98 0.02 -21.82
CA VAL A 143 -1.84 0.79 -21.34
C VAL A 143 -2.06 1.19 -19.89
N LEU A 144 -1.15 0.78 -19.02
CA LEU A 144 -1.03 1.24 -17.64
C LEU A 144 -0.02 2.38 -17.56
N GLN A 145 -0.30 3.42 -16.78
CA GLN A 145 0.66 4.46 -16.39
C GLN A 145 0.72 4.59 -14.88
N VAL A 146 1.94 4.65 -14.35
CA VAL A 146 2.26 4.85 -12.93
C VAL A 146 3.39 5.86 -12.87
N GLY A 147 3.11 7.09 -12.41
CA GLY A 147 4.06 8.21 -12.45
C GLY A 147 4.54 8.57 -13.87
N ASP A 148 5.87 8.58 -14.09
CA ASP A 148 6.54 8.73 -15.39
C ASP A 148 6.70 7.43 -16.20
N ILE A 149 6.21 6.29 -15.71
CA ILE A 149 6.31 5.00 -16.41
C ILE A 149 4.99 4.60 -17.05
N SER A 150 5.09 4.17 -18.32
CA SER A 150 4.01 3.57 -19.09
C SER A 150 4.36 2.12 -19.43
N VAL A 151 3.42 1.21 -19.17
CA VAL A 151 3.50 -0.22 -19.51
C VAL A 151 2.40 -0.51 -20.53
N GLU A 152 2.80 -0.81 -21.76
CA GLU A 152 1.86 -1.22 -22.81
C GLU A 152 1.40 -2.67 -22.62
N GLY A 153 0.11 -2.93 -22.84
CA GLY A 153 -0.43 -4.28 -22.85
C GLY A 153 -0.44 -4.97 -21.49
N GLN A 154 -0.67 -4.20 -20.42
CA GLN A 154 -0.86 -4.73 -19.07
C GLN A 154 -2.24 -5.39 -18.95
N ASP A 155 -2.27 -6.66 -18.51
CA ASP A 155 -3.51 -7.32 -18.08
C ASP A 155 -3.92 -6.83 -16.68
N PHE A 156 -5.19 -6.48 -16.50
CA PHE A 156 -5.77 -6.09 -15.22
C PHE A 156 -7.22 -6.56 -15.10
N GLY A 157 -7.73 -6.61 -13.87
CA GLY A 157 -9.12 -6.94 -13.59
C GLY A 157 -10.04 -5.72 -13.66
N GLU A 158 -11.08 -5.80 -14.47
CA GLU A 158 -12.26 -4.94 -14.39
C GLU A 158 -13.28 -5.59 -13.44
N SER A 159 -13.55 -4.99 -12.27
CA SER A 159 -14.59 -5.53 -11.38
C SER A 159 -15.98 -5.32 -12.01
N VAL A 160 -16.82 -6.36 -11.99
CA VAL A 160 -18.25 -6.26 -12.37
C VAL A 160 -19.16 -6.37 -11.13
N LYS A 161 -18.59 -6.81 -10.01
CA LYS A 161 -19.31 -7.04 -8.76
C LYS A 161 -18.36 -6.93 -7.58
N GLU A 162 -18.72 -6.06 -6.64
CA GLU A 162 -18.05 -5.88 -5.36
C GLU A 162 -19.10 -6.08 -4.25
N PRO A 163 -19.34 -7.30 -3.79
CA PRO A 163 -20.31 -7.58 -2.74
C PRO A 163 -19.93 -6.96 -1.38
N GLY A 164 -20.95 -6.47 -0.67
CA GLY A 164 -20.81 -5.91 0.67
C GLY A 164 -20.38 -4.43 0.69
N PHE A 165 -19.84 -4.00 1.82
CA PHE A 165 -19.49 -2.59 2.09
C PHE A 165 -18.00 -2.33 2.26
N THR A 166 -17.15 -3.38 2.18
CA THR A 166 -15.71 -3.29 2.45
C THR A 166 -15.01 -2.27 1.54
N PHE A 167 -15.29 -2.33 0.23
CA PHE A 167 -14.76 -1.37 -0.75
C PHE A 167 -15.59 -0.07 -0.81
N ALA A 168 -16.88 -0.11 -0.47
CA ALA A 168 -17.77 1.06 -0.52
C ALA A 168 -17.36 2.22 0.40
N PHE A 169 -16.59 1.96 1.46
CA PHE A 169 -16.05 2.97 2.38
C PHE A 169 -14.54 3.20 2.22
N GLY A 170 -13.94 2.68 1.15
CA GLY A 170 -12.57 2.98 0.76
C GLY A 170 -12.37 4.47 0.41
N ARG A 171 -11.11 4.90 0.35
CA ARG A 171 -10.69 6.14 -0.32
C ARG A 171 -9.93 5.88 -1.62
N PHE A 172 -9.83 4.60 -1.99
CA PHE A 172 -9.20 4.08 -3.19
C PHE A 172 -10.27 3.44 -4.06
N ASP A 173 -10.09 3.51 -5.38
CA ASP A 173 -10.98 2.89 -6.36
C ASP A 173 -10.67 1.38 -6.51
N GLY A 174 -9.40 0.98 -6.44
CA GLY A 174 -8.99 -0.42 -6.62
C GLY A 174 -7.69 -0.82 -5.90
N ILE A 175 -7.11 -1.97 -6.26
CA ILE A 175 -5.88 -2.50 -5.66
C ILE A 175 -4.85 -2.82 -6.75
N PHE A 176 -3.59 -2.49 -6.48
CA PHE A 176 -2.42 -2.84 -7.29
C PHE A 176 -1.56 -3.82 -6.50
N GLY A 177 -1.70 -5.12 -6.76
CA GLY A 177 -0.91 -6.16 -6.12
C GLY A 177 0.58 -6.10 -6.48
N LEU A 178 1.44 -6.18 -5.46
CA LEU A 178 2.91 -6.17 -5.51
C LEU A 178 3.56 -7.41 -4.86
N GLY A 179 2.75 -8.45 -4.61
CA GLY A 179 3.20 -9.82 -4.35
C GLY A 179 3.96 -10.39 -5.54
N LYS A 180 4.33 -11.68 -5.50
CA LYS A 180 5.47 -12.16 -6.32
C LYS A 180 5.18 -12.47 -7.79
N PHE A 181 4.77 -11.47 -8.56
CA PHE A 181 5.14 -11.21 -9.96
C PHE A 181 5.07 -9.69 -10.23
N THR A 182 5.90 -9.20 -11.16
CA THR A 182 5.90 -7.82 -11.73
C THR A 182 6.85 -6.79 -11.06
N TYR A 183 7.47 -5.97 -11.92
CA TYR A 183 8.25 -4.74 -11.63
C TYR A 183 7.54 -3.56 -12.34
N ILE A 184 7.67 -2.29 -11.90
CA ILE A 184 8.27 -1.04 -12.50
C ILE A 184 7.68 0.22 -11.75
N ASN A 185 7.97 1.48 -12.11
CA ASN A 185 8.44 2.57 -11.18
C ASN A 185 7.70 3.97 -11.18
N SER A 186 7.96 4.91 -10.21
CA SER A 186 7.77 6.43 -10.22
C SER A 186 6.46 7.15 -9.72
N TYR A 187 6.34 8.44 -9.27
CA TYR A 187 7.22 9.65 -8.96
C TYR A 187 6.57 10.63 -7.87
N VAL A 188 7.34 11.29 -6.96
CA VAL A 188 7.02 11.71 -5.53
C VAL A 188 6.26 13.04 -5.24
N TYR A 189 5.41 13.07 -4.18
CA TYR A 189 5.08 14.22 -3.28
C TYR A 189 4.44 13.80 -1.92
N GLU A 190 4.41 14.70 -0.91
CA GLU A 190 4.23 14.44 0.55
C GLU A 190 2.99 13.62 1.02
N SER A 191 3.05 12.29 0.93
CA SER A 191 3.20 11.47 2.14
C SER A 191 4.09 10.25 1.85
N GLY A 192 3.77 9.02 2.29
CA GLY A 192 4.69 7.87 2.11
C GLY A 192 5.05 7.61 0.65
N GLU A 193 6.23 7.06 0.38
CA GLU A 193 6.75 6.85 -0.98
C GLU A 193 6.94 5.37 -1.31
N LEU A 194 6.64 4.97 -2.54
CA LEU A 194 6.99 3.66 -3.09
C LEU A 194 8.02 3.81 -4.21
N VAL A 195 9.28 3.52 -3.90
CA VAL A 195 10.40 3.43 -4.85
C VAL A 195 10.47 2.01 -5.40
N PHE A 196 10.56 1.85 -6.72
CA PHE A 196 10.88 0.57 -7.36
C PHE A 196 12.27 0.65 -8.02
N GLY A 197 12.79 -0.48 -8.51
CA GLY A 197 14.05 -0.52 -9.28
C GLY A 197 15.31 -0.05 -8.53
N GLY A 198 15.21 0.20 -7.23
CA GLY A 198 16.24 0.81 -6.39
C GLY A 198 15.66 1.17 -5.02
N THR A 199 16.38 2.00 -4.28
CA THR A 199 16.00 2.49 -2.94
C THR A 199 16.37 3.96 -2.81
N ASP A 200 15.56 4.77 -2.14
CA ASP A 200 15.97 6.12 -1.72
C ASP A 200 16.58 6.06 -0.31
N GLU A 201 17.87 6.37 -0.22
CA GLU A 201 18.65 6.36 1.02
C GLU A 201 18.20 7.44 2.03
N SER A 202 17.41 8.43 1.62
CA SER A 202 16.86 9.44 2.53
C SER A 202 15.70 8.93 3.41
N HIS A 203 15.10 7.79 3.07
CA HIS A 203 14.00 7.17 3.85
C HIS A 203 14.47 6.23 4.96
N PHE A 204 15.77 5.95 5.08
CA PHE A 204 16.31 5.08 6.13
C PHE A 204 17.67 5.57 6.65
N THR A 205 18.17 4.94 7.72
CA THR A 205 19.48 5.24 8.30
C THR A 205 20.22 3.95 8.64
N GLY A 206 21.53 3.90 8.36
CA GLY A 206 22.32 2.68 8.47
C GLY A 206 22.06 1.72 7.31
N ASP A 207 22.62 0.51 7.40
CA ASP A 207 22.59 -0.44 6.29
C ASP A 207 21.26 -1.19 6.17
N ILE A 208 20.90 -1.52 4.92
CA ILE A 208 19.77 -2.42 4.61
C ILE A 208 20.08 -3.81 5.16
N HIS A 209 19.19 -4.31 6.01
CA HIS A 209 19.26 -5.67 6.53
C HIS A 209 18.38 -6.61 5.71
N TRP A 210 18.97 -7.68 5.17
CA TRP A 210 18.30 -8.62 4.27
C TRP A 210 17.80 -9.86 5.02
N ALA A 211 16.54 -10.23 4.80
CA ALA A 211 15.97 -11.50 5.22
C ALA A 211 15.56 -12.31 3.98
N PRO A 212 15.85 -13.62 3.91
CA PRO A 212 15.51 -14.44 2.75
C PRO A 212 13.99 -14.68 2.66
N VAL A 213 13.47 -14.70 1.45
CA VAL A 213 12.05 -15.01 1.20
C VAL A 213 11.82 -16.53 1.37
N LYS A 214 11.00 -16.90 2.35
CA LYS A 214 10.72 -18.27 2.80
C LYS A 214 9.99 -19.10 1.75
N ARG A 215 8.93 -18.56 1.14
CA ARG A 215 8.12 -19.22 0.10
C ARG A 215 7.72 -18.25 -1.01
N LYS A 216 7.44 -18.77 -2.21
CA LYS A 216 6.95 -17.95 -3.34
C LYS A 216 5.43 -17.78 -3.23
N GLY A 217 4.98 -16.53 -3.16
CA GLY A 217 3.58 -16.12 -3.10
C GLY A 217 3.51 -14.71 -2.54
N TYR A 218 3.52 -14.62 -1.21
CA TYR A 218 3.75 -13.40 -0.46
C TYR A 218 5.22 -13.01 -0.42
N TRP A 219 5.52 -11.78 0.02
CA TRP A 219 6.82 -11.42 0.60
C TRP A 219 6.95 -12.00 2.02
N GLU A 220 6.95 -13.33 2.11
CA GLU A 220 7.07 -14.07 3.36
C GLU A 220 8.53 -14.24 3.77
N VAL A 221 8.87 -13.86 4.99
CA VAL A 221 10.19 -14.11 5.63
C VAL A 221 10.03 -15.03 6.84
N ASP A 222 11.10 -15.69 7.27
CA ASP A 222 11.10 -16.43 8.55
C ASP A 222 10.99 -15.47 9.73
N LEU A 223 9.98 -15.66 10.58
CA LEU A 223 9.87 -14.97 11.87
C LEU A 223 10.58 -15.84 12.90
N GLU A 224 11.84 -15.50 13.17
CA GLU A 224 12.75 -16.32 13.98
C GLU A 224 12.47 -16.21 15.49
N LYS A 225 11.99 -15.04 15.93
CA LYS A 225 11.72 -14.75 17.35
C LYS A 225 10.71 -13.63 17.51
N ILE A 226 9.90 -13.74 18.56
CA ILE A 226 9.12 -12.62 19.12
C ILE A 226 9.63 -12.41 20.55
N VAL A 227 9.92 -11.18 20.94
CA VAL A 227 10.27 -10.81 22.33
C VAL A 227 9.33 -9.70 22.78
N PHE A 228 8.66 -9.89 23.92
CA PHE A 228 7.74 -8.93 24.48
C PHE A 228 7.97 -8.76 25.98
N ASP A 229 8.09 -7.52 26.45
CA ASP A 229 8.38 -7.22 27.87
C ASP A 229 9.67 -7.88 28.40
N GLY A 230 10.62 -8.13 27.49
CA GLY A 230 11.87 -8.84 27.78
C GLY A 230 11.75 -10.38 27.78
N GLU A 231 10.54 -10.93 27.70
CA GLU A 231 10.30 -12.38 27.62
C GLU A 231 10.23 -12.85 26.16
N GLU A 232 10.83 -14.00 25.87
CA GLU A 232 10.78 -14.64 24.57
C GLU A 232 9.49 -15.45 24.42
N VAL A 233 8.74 -15.19 23.35
CA VAL A 233 7.49 -15.89 23.05
C VAL A 233 7.80 -17.11 22.20
N GLU A 234 7.35 -18.28 22.66
CA GLU A 234 7.48 -19.54 21.94
C GLU A 234 6.75 -19.50 20.58
N ILE A 235 7.52 -19.71 19.52
CA ILE A 235 7.04 -19.84 18.13
C ILE A 235 7.84 -20.95 17.44
N GLU A 236 7.20 -21.72 16.56
CA GLU A 236 7.86 -22.80 15.81
C GLU A 236 7.45 -22.74 14.33
N GLY A 237 8.44 -22.68 13.44
CA GLY A 237 8.21 -22.70 11.99
C GLY A 237 7.47 -21.49 11.40
N THR A 238 7.18 -20.45 12.18
CA THR A 238 6.37 -19.29 11.78
C THR A 238 6.99 -18.49 10.64
N GLY A 239 6.17 -18.07 9.67
CA GLY A 239 6.53 -17.06 8.67
C GLY A 239 5.73 -15.77 8.90
N ALA A 240 6.29 -14.64 8.47
CA ALA A 240 5.59 -13.36 8.44
C ALA A 240 5.55 -12.80 7.02
N ALA A 241 4.37 -12.43 6.54
CA ALA A 241 4.20 -11.70 5.28
C ALA A 241 4.46 -10.20 5.53
N ILE A 242 5.32 -9.59 4.72
CA ILE A 242 5.53 -8.15 4.70
C ILE A 242 4.50 -7.54 3.74
N ASP A 243 3.45 -6.97 4.32
CA ASP A 243 2.20 -6.60 3.64
C ASP A 243 1.92 -5.09 3.79
N THR A 244 1.99 -4.35 2.69
CA THR A 244 1.66 -2.91 2.60
C THR A 244 0.18 -2.62 2.45
N GLY A 245 -0.63 -3.60 2.03
CA GLY A 245 -2.09 -3.52 2.00
C GLY A 245 -2.71 -3.61 3.40
N SER A 246 -2.02 -4.26 4.34
CA SER A 246 -2.39 -4.28 5.76
C SER A 246 -1.85 -3.07 6.53
N SER A 247 -2.71 -2.39 7.28
CA SER A 247 -2.29 -1.40 8.30
C SER A 247 -1.91 -2.01 9.65
N LEU A 248 -1.96 -3.34 9.77
CA LEU A 248 -2.05 -4.04 11.04
C LEU A 248 -1.01 -5.15 11.16
N LEU A 249 -0.33 -5.21 12.30
CA LEU A 249 0.42 -6.38 12.73
C LEU A 249 -0.59 -7.48 13.10
N ALA A 250 -0.77 -8.43 12.19
CA ALA A 250 -1.59 -9.61 12.39
C ALA A 250 -0.71 -10.77 12.91
N ILE A 251 -1.08 -11.31 14.08
CA ILE A 251 -0.41 -12.44 14.74
C ILE A 251 -1.47 -13.47 15.20
N PRO A 252 -1.07 -14.71 15.54
CA PRO A 252 -2.01 -15.73 16.04
C PRO A 252 -2.89 -15.20 17.18
N THR A 253 -4.18 -15.57 17.16
CA THR A 253 -5.19 -14.94 18.03
C THR A 253 -4.92 -15.15 19.53
N THR A 254 -4.38 -16.30 19.91
CA THR A 254 -3.95 -16.58 21.29
C THR A 254 -2.86 -15.60 21.76
N LEU A 255 -1.84 -15.38 20.93
CA LEU A 255 -0.76 -14.44 21.22
C LEU A 255 -1.24 -12.99 21.22
N ALA A 256 -2.09 -12.60 20.25
CA ALA A 256 -2.72 -11.29 20.22
C ALA A 256 -3.52 -11.00 21.49
N ASP A 257 -4.35 -11.95 21.94
CA ASP A 257 -5.18 -11.78 23.13
C ASP A 257 -4.33 -11.72 24.43
N LEU A 258 -3.19 -12.45 24.49
CA LEU A 258 -2.22 -12.38 25.59
C LEU A 258 -1.54 -11.01 25.68
N ILE A 259 -0.92 -10.54 24.58
CA ILE A 259 -0.23 -9.25 24.51
C ILE A 259 -1.19 -8.10 24.85
N ASN A 260 -2.39 -8.10 24.24
CA ASN A 260 -3.38 -7.05 24.51
C ASN A 260 -3.84 -7.05 25.97
N LYS A 261 -3.96 -8.22 26.60
CA LYS A 261 -4.27 -8.33 28.04
C LYS A 261 -3.13 -7.79 28.91
N GLN A 262 -1.86 -8.07 28.57
CA GLN A 262 -0.69 -7.62 29.33
C GLN A 262 -0.50 -6.09 29.28
N ILE A 263 -0.72 -5.45 28.12
CA ILE A 263 -0.75 -3.97 28.04
C ILE A 263 -2.00 -3.33 28.68
N GLY A 264 -2.96 -4.14 29.17
CA GLY A 264 -4.21 -3.66 29.76
C GLY A 264 -5.24 -3.14 28.75
N ALA A 265 -5.09 -3.46 27.46
CA ALA A 265 -6.07 -3.13 26.44
C ALA A 265 -7.35 -3.98 26.59
N LYS A 266 -8.50 -3.40 26.25
CA LYS A 266 -9.82 -4.02 26.40
C LYS A 266 -10.56 -4.02 25.07
N LYS A 267 -11.37 -5.05 24.79
CA LYS A 267 -12.24 -5.06 23.61
C LYS A 267 -13.38 -4.05 23.80
N ASN A 268 -13.56 -3.14 22.84
CA ASN A 268 -14.72 -2.26 22.75
C ASN A 268 -15.94 -3.02 22.18
N PHE A 269 -17.09 -2.35 22.08
CA PHE A 269 -18.33 -2.94 21.53
C PHE A 269 -18.20 -3.37 20.05
N ALA A 270 -17.24 -2.83 19.30
CA ALA A 270 -16.91 -3.21 17.93
C ALA A 270 -15.84 -4.33 17.84
N GLY A 271 -15.46 -4.93 18.97
CA GLY A 271 -14.47 -6.01 19.05
C GLY A 271 -13.01 -5.58 18.91
N GLN A 272 -12.73 -4.28 18.80
CA GLN A 272 -11.36 -3.74 18.69
C GLN A 272 -10.74 -3.59 20.07
N TYR A 273 -9.44 -3.89 20.19
CA TYR A 273 -8.67 -3.60 21.39
C TYR A 273 -8.38 -2.10 21.50
N VAL A 274 -8.70 -1.50 22.64
CA VAL A 274 -8.46 -0.09 22.96
C VAL A 274 -7.71 0.06 24.28
N ILE A 275 -6.88 1.09 24.38
CA ILE A 275 -6.06 1.44 25.55
C ILE A 275 -6.09 2.96 25.78
N GLU A 276 -5.94 3.40 27.02
CA GLU A 276 -5.79 4.82 27.36
C GLU A 276 -4.48 5.39 26.80
N CYS A 277 -4.55 6.50 26.08
CA CYS A 277 -3.39 7.12 25.42
C CYS A 277 -2.24 7.47 26.38
N ASP A 278 -2.55 7.79 27.63
CA ASP A 278 -1.57 8.16 28.66
C ASP A 278 -0.69 6.99 29.11
N LYS A 279 -1.09 5.75 28.82
CA LYS A 279 -0.31 4.52 29.10
C LYS A 279 0.73 4.24 28.02
N ILE A 280 0.58 4.80 26.82
CA ILE A 280 1.45 4.55 25.65
C ILE A 280 2.96 4.75 25.97
N PRO A 281 3.39 5.81 26.69
CA PRO A 281 4.82 6.02 26.97
C PRO A 281 5.44 4.99 27.92
N SER A 282 4.63 4.24 28.67
CA SER A 282 5.08 3.24 29.65
C SER A 282 4.86 1.80 29.19
N LEU A 283 4.48 1.57 27.93
CA LEU A 283 4.28 0.22 27.42
C LEU A 283 5.63 -0.45 27.12
N PRO A 284 5.73 -1.78 27.31
CA PRO A 284 6.95 -2.52 27.00
C PRO A 284 7.32 -2.48 25.52
N VAL A 285 8.57 -2.78 25.21
CA VAL A 285 9.02 -2.94 23.81
C VAL A 285 8.50 -4.28 23.28
N PHE A 286 7.91 -4.25 22.08
CA PHE A 286 7.54 -5.44 21.31
C PHE A 286 8.55 -5.61 20.18
N SER A 287 9.17 -6.79 20.07
CA SER A 287 10.31 -7.00 19.17
C SER A 287 10.12 -8.24 18.29
N LEU A 288 10.57 -8.15 17.04
CA LEU A 288 10.48 -9.20 16.01
C LEU A 288 11.87 -9.48 15.44
N GLN A 289 12.25 -10.75 15.26
CA GLN A 289 13.52 -11.11 14.64
C GLN A 289 13.34 -11.65 13.22
N PHE A 290 14.06 -11.05 12.27
CA PHE A 290 14.07 -11.43 10.85
C PHE A 290 15.51 -11.44 10.32
N GLY A 291 15.94 -12.55 9.71
CA GLY A 291 17.30 -12.70 9.17
C GLY A 291 18.39 -12.48 10.23
N GLY A 292 18.17 -12.92 11.46
CA GLY A 292 19.06 -12.70 12.61
C GLY A 292 18.99 -11.32 13.28
N LYS A 293 18.35 -10.31 12.69
CA LYS A 293 18.26 -8.95 13.28
C LYS A 293 16.96 -8.76 14.05
N LEU A 294 17.07 -8.25 15.28
CA LEU A 294 15.94 -7.88 16.12
C LEU A 294 15.49 -6.45 15.79
N PHE A 295 14.20 -6.29 15.50
CA PHE A 295 13.52 -5.03 15.22
C PHE A 295 12.59 -4.68 16.39
N ASN A 296 12.87 -3.55 17.05
CA ASN A 296 12.19 -3.14 18.27
C ASN A 296 11.12 -2.11 17.95
N LEU A 297 9.91 -2.30 18.49
CA LEU A 297 8.77 -1.40 18.36
C LEU A 297 8.37 -0.87 19.74
N THR A 298 8.37 0.45 19.88
CA THR A 298 7.90 1.15 21.08
C THR A 298 6.38 1.22 21.14
N GLY A 299 5.80 1.50 22.31
CA GLY A 299 4.36 1.69 22.46
C GLY A 299 3.75 2.70 21.47
N SER A 300 4.50 3.75 21.11
CA SER A 300 4.09 4.74 20.10
C SER A 300 4.07 4.23 18.65
N GLU A 301 4.73 3.11 18.36
CA GLU A 301 4.83 2.54 17.01
C GLU A 301 3.79 1.44 16.78
N TYR A 302 3.42 0.66 17.81
CA TYR A 302 2.41 -0.41 17.71
C TYR A 302 1.02 -0.06 18.29
N ILE A 303 0.84 1.11 18.90
CA ILE A 303 -0.48 1.66 19.27
C ILE A 303 -0.82 2.83 18.35
N LEU A 304 -2.01 2.77 17.75
CA LEU A 304 -2.61 3.90 17.05
C LEU A 304 -3.34 4.84 18.02
N LYS A 305 -3.17 6.15 17.77
CA LYS A 305 -3.96 7.25 18.36
C LYS A 305 -5.01 7.76 17.36
#